data_AF-A0A7C7H8D5-F1
#
_entry.id   AF-A0A7C7H8D5-F1
#
_cell.length_a   1.000
_cell.length_b   1.000
_cell.length_c   1.000
_cell.angle_alpha   90.00
_cell.angle_beta   90.00
_cell.angle_gamma   90.00
#
_symmetry.space_group_name_H-M   'P 1'
#
loop_
_entity.id
_entity.type
_entity.pdbx_description
1 polymer ?
#
loop_
_entity_poly.entity_id
_entity_poly.type
_entity_poly.pdbx_seq_one_letter_code
_entity_poly.pdbx_strand_id
1 'polypeptide(L)'
;MRLKKTYSSREVAAVTGLSARQLQWWDARKLLTSTVAAQRTAAGGFTERRYSPVELYELLVLADLRRHGFSVHKIRALLKTLKRQFGIRLYDAIRGGGEVTLLTDGREVYARTSKGEFYNLLRAPGQPLLVLGEGEGLKEFSTRTRPRRSKSRLATQRNATKPTKKTKPQRS
;
A
#
# COMPACT_ATOMS: atom_id res chain seq x y z
N MET A 1 13.87 -13.73 -7.64
CA MET A 1 14.38 -13.08 -6.41
C MET A 1 14.31 -14.05 -5.25
N ARG A 2 15.40 -14.29 -4.51
CA ARG A 2 15.34 -15.04 -3.24
C ARG A 2 14.61 -14.17 -2.20
N LEU A 3 13.52 -14.69 -1.63
CA LEU A 3 12.79 -14.02 -0.57
C LEU A 3 13.63 -14.03 0.72
N LYS A 4 13.82 -12.87 1.35
CA LYS A 4 14.43 -12.79 2.67
C LYS A 4 13.46 -13.34 3.72
N LYS A 5 13.99 -13.89 4.83
CA LYS A 5 13.16 -14.33 5.97
C LYS A 5 12.37 -13.16 6.57
N THR A 6 13.00 -12.00 6.67
CA THR A 6 12.35 -10.77 7.12
C THR A 6 12.92 -9.55 6.40
N TYR A 7 12.14 -8.46 6.37
CA TYR A 7 12.48 -7.18 5.75
C TYR A 7 12.46 -6.07 6.79
N SER A 8 13.42 -5.15 6.72
CA SER A 8 13.46 -3.99 7.59
C SER A 8 12.43 -2.93 7.21
N SER A 9 12.13 -2.02 8.13
CA SER A 9 11.21 -0.89 7.84
C SER A 9 11.69 -0.04 6.64
N ARG A 10 13.01 0.10 6.47
CA ARG A 10 13.60 0.83 5.34
C ARG A 10 13.39 0.09 4.02
N GLU A 11 13.60 -1.21 4.00
CA GLU A 11 13.39 -2.04 2.81
C GLU A 11 11.91 -2.05 2.40
N VAL A 12 11.02 -2.24 3.37
CA VAL A 12 9.58 -2.17 3.14
C VAL A 12 9.17 -0.80 2.61
N ALA A 13 9.68 0.30 3.17
CA ALA A 13 9.41 1.65 2.69
C ALA A 13 9.89 1.86 1.24
N ALA A 14 11.06 1.33 0.89
CA ALA A 14 11.61 1.43 -0.46
C ALA A 14 10.73 0.69 -1.49
N VAL A 15 10.23 -0.49 -1.15
CA VAL A 15 9.40 -1.33 -2.03
C VAL A 15 7.96 -0.83 -2.11
N THR A 16 7.34 -0.56 -0.95
CA THR A 16 5.91 -0.18 -0.88
C THR A 16 5.69 1.29 -1.20
N GLY A 17 6.71 2.15 -1.08
CA GLY A 17 6.58 3.60 -1.18
C GLY A 17 5.89 4.26 0.01
N LEU A 18 5.62 3.53 1.09
CA LEU A 18 5.15 4.07 2.36
C LEU A 18 6.33 4.70 3.13
N SER A 19 6.07 5.76 3.89
CA SER A 19 7.07 6.30 4.81
C SER A 19 7.19 5.42 6.07
N ALA A 20 8.38 5.43 6.69
CA ALA A 20 8.60 4.74 7.97
C ALA A 20 7.60 5.18 9.06
N ARG A 21 7.19 6.46 9.05
CA ARG A 21 6.18 6.99 9.97
C ARG A 21 4.79 6.40 9.73
N GLN A 22 4.40 6.19 8.46
CA GLN A 22 3.14 5.54 8.12
C GLN A 22 3.15 4.07 8.57
N LEU A 23 4.26 3.35 8.35
CA LEU A 23 4.42 1.97 8.83
C LEU A 23 4.28 1.90 10.36
N GLN A 24 5.00 2.76 11.09
CA GLN A 24 4.90 2.85 12.55
C GLN A 24 3.47 3.16 13.01
N TRP A 25 2.78 4.07 12.34
CA TRP A 25 1.42 4.47 12.70
C TRP A 25 0.41 3.35 12.40
N TRP A 26 0.56 2.62 11.28
CA TRP A 26 -0.29 1.46 10.96
C TRP A 26 -0.13 0.35 11.99
N ASP A 27 1.10 0.11 12.44
CA ASP A 27 1.42 -0.85 13.49
C ASP A 27 0.83 -0.42 14.84
N ALA A 28 1.07 0.83 15.26
CA ALA A 28 0.50 1.40 16.49
C ALA A 28 -1.04 1.35 16.53
N ARG A 29 -1.69 1.44 15.36
CA ARG A 29 -3.16 1.35 15.22
C ARG A 29 -3.67 -0.05 14.90
N LYS A 30 -2.81 -1.07 14.99
CA LYS A 30 -3.10 -2.48 14.74
C LYS A 30 -3.78 -2.72 13.38
N LEU A 31 -3.45 -1.90 12.38
CA LEU A 31 -3.94 -2.11 11.01
C LEU A 31 -3.17 -3.26 10.35
N LEU A 32 -1.86 -3.26 10.52
CA LEU A 32 -0.96 -4.35 10.18
C LEU A 32 0.20 -4.31 11.18
N THR A 33 0.37 -5.41 11.91
CA THR A 33 1.40 -5.55 12.93
C THR A 33 2.62 -6.20 12.30
N SER A 34 3.83 -5.70 12.59
CA SER A 34 5.06 -6.36 12.14
C SER A 34 5.27 -7.69 12.85
N THR A 35 5.80 -8.70 12.15
CA THR A 35 6.17 -9.99 12.74
C THR A 35 7.14 -9.80 13.93
N VAL A 36 8.12 -8.90 13.79
CA VAL A 36 9.03 -8.53 14.89
C VAL A 36 8.81 -7.07 15.25
N ALA A 37 8.14 -6.84 16.37
CA ALA A 37 7.89 -5.50 16.89
C ALA A 37 9.17 -4.84 17.42
N ALA A 38 9.22 -3.51 17.36
CA ALA A 38 10.30 -2.73 17.96
C ALA A 38 10.24 -2.86 19.49
N GLN A 39 11.37 -3.25 20.08
CA GLN A 39 11.56 -3.43 21.52
C GLN A 39 12.54 -2.39 22.05
N ARG A 40 12.34 -1.91 23.27
CA ARG A 40 13.26 -0.96 23.90
C ARG A 40 14.58 -1.67 24.25
N THR A 41 15.70 -1.06 23.92
CA THR A 41 17.03 -1.60 24.24
C THR A 41 17.54 -1.04 25.58
N ALA A 42 18.43 -1.77 26.25
CA ALA A 42 19.06 -1.34 27.49
C ALA A 42 19.81 0.01 27.34
N ALA A 43 20.33 0.30 26.15
CA ALA A 43 20.99 1.56 25.81
C ALA A 43 20.02 2.73 25.53
N GLY A 44 18.72 2.59 25.79
CA GLY A 44 17.73 3.67 25.65
C GLY A 44 17.15 3.87 24.24
N GLY A 45 17.46 2.98 23.28
CA GLY A 45 16.94 3.00 21.91
C GLY A 45 15.80 1.99 21.67
N PHE A 46 15.49 1.75 20.40
CA PHE A 46 14.56 0.71 19.97
C PHE A 46 15.19 -0.19 18.91
N THR A 47 14.86 -1.48 18.96
CA THR A 47 15.21 -2.42 17.88
C THR A 47 14.42 -2.10 16.61
N GLU A 48 15.00 -2.44 15.46
CA GLU A 48 14.35 -2.24 14.17
C GLU A 48 13.19 -3.23 13.98
N ARG A 49 12.02 -2.72 13.54
CA ARG A 49 10.88 -3.57 13.19
C ARG A 49 11.20 -4.40 11.97
N ARG A 50 10.78 -5.67 11.99
CA ARG A 50 10.95 -6.57 10.85
C ARG A 50 9.63 -7.18 10.40
N TYR A 51 9.46 -7.22 9.09
CA TYR A 51 8.27 -7.67 8.41
C TYR A 51 8.51 -8.99 7.68
N SER A 52 7.56 -9.91 7.73
CA SER A 52 7.63 -11.14 6.93
C SER A 52 7.37 -10.87 5.43
N PRO A 53 7.71 -11.79 4.51
CA PRO A 53 7.30 -11.70 3.12
C PRO A 53 5.79 -11.52 2.93
N VAL A 54 4.99 -12.20 3.75
CA VAL A 54 3.52 -12.10 3.74
C VAL A 54 3.08 -10.67 4.05
N GLU A 55 3.61 -10.09 5.12
CA GLU A 55 3.33 -8.70 5.50
C GLU A 55 3.78 -7.69 4.45
N LEU A 56 4.90 -7.94 3.77
CA LEU A 56 5.36 -7.08 2.68
C LEU A 56 4.35 -7.04 1.53
N TYR A 57 3.80 -8.20 1.14
CA TYR A 57 2.78 -8.26 0.09
C TYR A 57 1.45 -7.62 0.53
N GLU A 58 1.03 -7.85 1.79
CA GLU A 58 -0.14 -7.16 2.35
C GLU A 58 0.08 -5.64 2.32
N LEU A 59 1.25 -5.15 2.74
CA LEU A 59 1.58 -3.72 2.73
C LEU A 59 1.62 -3.11 1.33
N LEU A 60 2.03 -3.87 0.31
CA LEU A 60 1.96 -3.43 -1.09
C LEU A 60 0.52 -3.14 -1.50
N VAL A 61 -0.39 -4.07 -1.22
CA VAL A 61 -1.81 -3.91 -1.56
C VAL A 61 -2.46 -2.81 -0.73
N LEU A 62 -2.13 -2.71 0.56
CA LEU A 62 -2.60 -1.62 1.41
C LEU A 62 -2.11 -0.24 0.93
N ALA A 63 -0.86 -0.16 0.47
CA ALA A 63 -0.32 1.06 -0.11
C ALA A 63 -1.05 1.43 -1.41
N ASP A 64 -1.34 0.46 -2.26
CA ASP A 64 -2.10 0.68 -3.50
C ASP A 64 -3.53 1.10 -3.22
N LEU A 65 -4.24 0.45 -2.30
CA LEU A 65 -5.55 0.91 -1.83
C LEU A 65 -5.48 2.37 -1.36
N ARG A 66 -4.46 2.73 -0.57
CA ARG A 66 -4.32 4.10 -0.09
C ARG A 66 -4.09 5.10 -1.24
N ARG A 67 -3.36 4.71 -2.29
CA ARG A 67 -3.14 5.53 -3.50
C ARG A 67 -4.40 5.74 -4.33
N HIS A 68 -5.29 4.75 -4.35
CA HIS A 68 -6.60 4.85 -5.00
C HIS A 68 -7.64 5.63 -4.16
N GLY A 69 -7.20 6.28 -3.07
CA GLY A 69 -8.04 7.17 -2.26
C GLY A 69 -8.81 6.47 -1.14
N PHE A 70 -8.59 5.17 -0.91
CA PHE A 70 -9.21 4.49 0.22
C PHE A 70 -8.71 5.08 1.53
N SER A 71 -9.64 5.44 2.42
CA SER A 71 -9.30 5.92 3.76
C SER A 71 -8.82 4.76 4.63
N VAL A 72 -8.04 5.05 5.67
CA VAL A 72 -7.60 4.02 6.63
C VAL A 72 -8.81 3.32 7.28
N HIS A 73 -9.90 4.05 7.48
CA HIS A 73 -11.14 3.47 8.00
C HIS A 73 -11.73 2.42 7.03
N LYS A 74 -11.83 2.74 5.73
CA LYS A 74 -12.27 1.79 4.70
C LYS A 74 -11.36 0.57 4.62
N ILE A 75 -10.04 0.77 4.67
CA ILE A 75 -9.07 -0.33 4.69
C ILE A 75 -9.30 -1.24 5.91
N ARG A 76 -9.51 -0.66 7.10
CA ARG A 76 -9.80 -1.44 8.30
C ARG A 76 -11.12 -2.21 8.19
N ALA A 77 -12.16 -1.58 7.63
CA ALA A 77 -13.44 -2.23 7.38
C ALA A 77 -13.25 -3.44 6.44
N LEU A 78 -12.53 -3.26 5.34
CA LEU A 78 -12.18 -4.34 4.41
C LEU A 78 -11.46 -5.50 5.10
N LEU A 79 -10.40 -5.23 5.88
CA LEU A 79 -9.66 -6.28 6.59
C LEU A 79 -10.55 -7.02 7.60
N LYS A 80 -11.44 -6.29 8.29
CA LYS A 80 -12.41 -6.87 9.21
C LYS A 80 -13.42 -7.74 8.47
N THR A 81 -13.89 -7.31 7.30
CA THR A 81 -14.80 -8.06 6.44
C THR A 81 -14.15 -9.36 5.98
N LEU A 82 -12.93 -9.31 5.45
CA LEU A 82 -12.20 -10.51 5.01
C LEU A 82 -12.10 -11.55 6.14
N LYS A 83 -11.73 -11.09 7.34
CA LYS A 83 -11.63 -11.97 8.50
C LYS A 83 -12.99 -12.51 8.98
N ARG A 84 -14.05 -11.68 9.01
CA ARG A 84 -15.35 -12.07 9.58
C ARG A 84 -16.21 -12.90 8.63
N GLN A 85 -16.22 -12.54 7.36
CA GLN A 85 -17.10 -13.16 6.37
C GLN A 85 -16.46 -14.39 5.75
N PHE A 86 -15.15 -14.34 5.50
CA PHE A 86 -14.44 -15.39 4.77
C PHE A 86 -13.40 -16.13 5.61
N GLY A 87 -13.07 -15.64 6.81
CA GLY A 87 -12.08 -16.30 7.67
C GLY A 87 -10.64 -16.21 7.18
N ILE A 88 -10.37 -15.43 6.13
CA ILE A 88 -9.06 -15.36 5.45
C ILE A 88 -8.28 -14.11 5.80
N ARG A 89 -6.97 -14.13 5.51
CA ARG A 89 -6.10 -12.94 5.55
C ARG A 89 -6.13 -12.22 4.20
N LEU A 90 -5.66 -10.97 4.19
CA LEU A 90 -5.52 -10.21 2.95
C LEU A 90 -4.57 -10.91 1.97
N TYR A 91 -3.46 -11.47 2.48
CA TYR A 91 -2.51 -12.21 1.67
C TYR A 91 -3.15 -13.36 0.87
N ASP A 92 -4.06 -14.12 1.50
CA ASP A 92 -4.70 -15.26 0.85
C ASP A 92 -5.63 -14.80 -0.28
N ALA A 93 -6.28 -13.64 -0.09
CA ALA A 93 -7.18 -13.05 -1.08
C ALA A 93 -6.46 -12.46 -2.32
N ILE A 94 -5.16 -12.17 -2.23
CA ILE A 94 -4.37 -11.51 -3.29
C ILE A 94 -3.40 -12.45 -4.02
N ARG A 95 -3.16 -13.64 -3.46
CA ARG A 95 -2.24 -14.64 -4.03
C ARG A 95 -2.78 -15.23 -5.35
N GLY A 96 -4.10 -15.16 -5.57
CA GLY A 96 -4.78 -15.83 -6.67
C GLY A 96 -4.93 -17.34 -6.41
N GLY A 97 -6.05 -17.91 -6.85
CA GLY A 97 -6.32 -19.34 -6.70
C GLY A 97 -6.67 -19.80 -5.27
N GLY A 98 -6.93 -18.87 -4.35
CA GLY A 98 -7.53 -19.17 -3.05
C GLY A 98 -9.06 -19.29 -3.14
N GLU A 99 -9.71 -19.61 -2.01
CA GLU A 99 -11.18 -19.66 -1.92
C GLU A 99 -11.85 -18.32 -2.24
N VAL A 100 -11.11 -17.22 -2.07
CA VAL A 100 -11.56 -15.86 -2.33
C VAL A 100 -10.47 -15.10 -3.05
N THR A 101 -10.85 -14.33 -4.06
CA THR A 101 -9.97 -13.44 -4.83
C THR A 101 -10.42 -11.99 -4.67
N LEU A 102 -9.48 -11.08 -4.40
CA LEU A 102 -9.75 -9.66 -4.21
C LEU A 102 -9.70 -8.88 -5.53
N LEU A 103 -10.77 -8.14 -5.80
CA LEU A 103 -10.97 -7.39 -7.04
C LEU A 103 -11.26 -5.91 -6.77
N THR A 104 -10.95 -5.02 -7.71
CA THR A 104 -11.29 -3.61 -7.65
C THR A 104 -11.61 -3.02 -9.02
N ASP A 105 -12.53 -2.07 -9.05
CA ASP A 105 -12.81 -1.17 -10.17
C ASP A 105 -12.05 0.18 -10.03
N GLY A 106 -11.25 0.34 -8.98
CA GLY A 106 -10.55 1.58 -8.62
C GLY A 106 -11.33 2.50 -7.67
N ARG A 107 -12.59 2.21 -7.36
CA ARG A 107 -13.45 3.01 -6.45
C ARG A 107 -13.91 2.20 -5.24
N GLU A 108 -14.28 0.95 -5.47
CA GLU A 108 -14.73 -0.01 -4.49
C GLU A 108 -13.86 -1.27 -4.54
N VAL A 109 -14.09 -2.17 -3.58
CA VAL A 109 -13.37 -3.44 -3.50
C VAL A 109 -14.37 -4.57 -3.36
N TYR A 110 -14.13 -5.61 -4.14
CA TYR A 110 -14.98 -6.77 -4.26
C TYR A 110 -14.20 -8.02 -3.91
N ALA A 111 -14.90 -9.05 -3.42
CA ALA A 111 -14.38 -10.38 -3.27
C ALA A 111 -15.14 -11.31 -4.22
N ARG A 112 -14.42 -12.17 -4.94
CA ARG A 112 -14.98 -13.25 -5.74
C ARG A 112 -14.66 -14.58 -5.07
N THR A 113 -15.67 -15.38 -4.75
CA THR A 113 -15.46 -16.73 -4.19
C THR A 113 -15.12 -17.72 -5.31
N SER A 114 -14.57 -18.87 -4.94
CA SER A 114 -14.34 -20.00 -5.86
C SER A 114 -15.62 -20.49 -6.55
N LYS A 115 -16.79 -20.26 -5.94
CA LYS A 115 -18.11 -20.55 -6.51
C LYS A 115 -18.58 -19.54 -7.57
N GLY A 116 -17.82 -18.45 -7.76
CA GLY A 116 -18.17 -17.37 -8.69
C GLY A 116 -19.07 -16.28 -8.09
N GLU A 117 -19.33 -16.30 -6.79
CA GLU A 117 -20.15 -15.27 -6.13
C GLU A 117 -19.31 -14.02 -5.87
N PHE A 118 -19.91 -12.85 -6.09
CA PHE A 118 -19.26 -11.56 -5.88
C PHE A 118 -19.81 -10.87 -4.65
N TYR A 119 -18.96 -10.28 -3.81
CA TYR A 119 -19.36 -9.55 -2.61
C TYR A 119 -18.72 -8.17 -2.61
N ASN A 120 -19.49 -7.12 -2.31
CA ASN A 120 -18.93 -5.78 -2.07
C ASN A 120 -18.42 -5.69 -0.63
N LEU A 121 -17.10 -5.58 -0.46
CA LEU A 121 -16.48 -5.66 0.88
C LEU A 121 -16.76 -4.46 1.78
N LEU A 122 -17.21 -3.34 1.21
CA LEU A 122 -17.41 -2.08 1.94
C LEU A 122 -18.87 -1.70 2.12
N ARG A 123 -19.75 -2.06 1.17
CA ARG A 123 -21.16 -1.67 1.20
C ARG A 123 -22.06 -2.74 1.80
N ALA A 124 -22.04 -3.95 1.24
CA ALA A 124 -22.94 -5.04 1.62
C ALA A 124 -22.16 -6.37 1.62
N PRO A 125 -21.25 -6.56 2.59
CA PRO A 125 -20.31 -7.68 2.56
C PRO A 125 -20.94 -9.06 2.81
N GLY A 126 -22.13 -9.12 3.40
CA GLY A 126 -22.83 -10.36 3.69
C GLY A 126 -23.79 -10.83 2.59
N GLN A 127 -23.93 -10.08 1.50
CA GLN A 127 -24.87 -10.39 0.43
C GLN A 127 -24.12 -10.54 -0.90
N PRO A 128 -24.32 -11.66 -1.62
CA PRO A 128 -23.76 -11.80 -2.95
C PRO A 128 -24.45 -10.83 -3.92
N LEU A 129 -23.67 -10.27 -4.83
CA LEU A 129 -24.14 -9.43 -5.92
C LEU A 129 -24.50 -10.31 -7.11
N LEU A 130 -25.63 -9.99 -7.75
CA LEU A 130 -25.94 -10.47 -9.09
C LEU A 130 -25.07 -9.70 -10.09
N VAL A 131 -23.99 -10.33 -10.54
CA VAL A 131 -23.13 -9.78 -11.59
C VAL A 131 -23.60 -10.31 -12.93
N LEU A 132 -23.96 -9.41 -13.84
CA LEU A 132 -24.26 -9.76 -15.22
C LEU A 132 -22.94 -9.84 -16.01
N GLY A 133 -22.58 -11.02 -16.51
CA GLY A 133 -21.30 -11.30 -17.16
C GLY A 133 -20.21 -11.80 -16.20
N GLU A 134 -18.94 -11.81 -16.63
CA GLU A 134 -17.83 -12.34 -15.82
C GLU A 134 -17.23 -11.34 -14.80
N GLY A 135 -17.87 -10.18 -14.64
CA GLY A 135 -17.31 -9.05 -13.87
C GLY A 135 -16.37 -8.19 -14.69
N GLU A 136 -16.73 -7.90 -15.94
CA GLU A 136 -15.96 -7.03 -16.84
C GLU A 136 -15.63 -5.68 -16.17
N GLY A 137 -14.36 -5.27 -16.23
CA GLY A 137 -13.86 -4.05 -15.60
C GLY A 137 -13.29 -4.22 -14.19
N LEU A 138 -13.54 -5.36 -13.52
CA LEU A 138 -12.90 -5.69 -12.25
C LEU A 138 -11.47 -6.18 -12.47
N LYS A 139 -10.52 -5.56 -11.79
CA LYS A 139 -9.10 -5.94 -11.82
C LYS A 139 -8.74 -6.63 -10.52
N GLU A 140 -8.05 -7.76 -10.63
CA GLU A 140 -7.46 -8.41 -9.47
C GLU A 140 -6.37 -7.53 -8.86
N PHE A 141 -6.31 -7.48 -7.53
CA PHE A 141 -5.19 -6.91 -6.80
C PHE A 141 -3.97 -7.83 -6.93
N SER A 142 -3.34 -7.81 -8.09
CA SER A 142 -2.05 -8.47 -8.29
C SER A 142 -0.94 -7.58 -7.75
N THR A 143 -0.01 -8.17 -6.99
CA THR A 143 1.16 -7.53 -6.36
C THR A 143 2.21 -7.00 -7.34
N ARG A 144 1.83 -6.70 -8.59
CA ARG A 144 2.72 -6.12 -9.61
C ARG A 144 3.23 -4.78 -9.10
N THR A 145 4.45 -4.81 -8.61
CA THR A 145 5.25 -3.66 -8.20
C THR A 145 5.31 -2.68 -9.37
N ARG A 146 4.47 -1.64 -9.34
CA ARG A 146 4.62 -0.51 -10.26
C ARG A 146 5.88 0.24 -9.86
N PRO A 147 6.91 0.33 -10.70
CA PRO A 147 8.11 1.08 -10.37
C PRO A 147 7.72 2.53 -10.09
N ARG A 148 8.33 3.13 -9.04
CA ARG A 148 8.17 4.56 -8.75
C ARG A 148 8.48 5.33 -10.02
N ARG A 149 7.49 6.06 -10.57
CA ARG A 149 7.79 7.21 -11.43
C ARG A 149 8.59 8.18 -10.57
N SER A 150 9.90 8.21 -10.80
CA SER A 150 10.80 9.21 -10.26
C SER A 150 10.22 10.59 -10.58
N LYS A 151 9.86 11.36 -9.54
CA LYS A 151 9.63 12.80 -9.68
C LYS A 151 10.99 13.49 -9.83
N SER A 152 11.66 13.23 -10.94
CA SER A 152 12.81 14.00 -11.41
C SER A 152 12.39 14.68 -12.70
N ARG A 153 11.88 15.91 -12.57
CA ARG A 153 11.79 16.98 -13.60
C ARG A 153 10.78 18.02 -13.12
N LEU A 154 11.16 18.87 -12.17
CA LEU A 154 10.53 20.18 -11.90
C LEU A 154 11.39 20.97 -10.88
N ALA A 155 12.70 21.04 -11.10
CA ALA A 155 13.60 21.89 -10.30
C ALA A 155 14.77 22.48 -11.12
N THR A 156 14.64 22.60 -12.45
CA THR A 156 15.74 23.11 -13.31
C THR A 156 15.38 24.41 -14.07
N GLN A 157 14.19 24.98 -13.86
CA GLN A 157 13.85 26.28 -14.46
C GLN A 157 13.47 27.28 -13.36
N ARG A 158 14.46 27.78 -12.62
CA ARG A 158 14.28 28.97 -11.78
C ARG A 158 15.54 29.81 -11.50
N ASN A 159 16.71 29.40 -11.99
CA ASN A 159 17.98 30.11 -11.78
C ASN A 159 18.62 30.66 -13.07
N ALA A 160 17.83 31.13 -14.04
CA ALA A 160 18.33 31.75 -15.26
C ALA A 160 17.72 33.12 -15.52
N THR A 161 17.64 33.98 -14.50
CA THR A 161 17.45 35.43 -14.69
C THR A 161 17.95 36.16 -13.44
N LYS A 162 19.26 36.39 -13.35
CA LYS A 162 19.81 37.53 -12.61
C LYS A 162 20.44 38.47 -13.65
N PRO A 163 19.93 39.69 -13.85
CA PRO A 163 20.59 40.66 -14.71
C PRO A 163 21.87 41.16 -14.03
N THR A 164 22.98 41.07 -14.77
CA THR A 164 24.28 41.65 -14.47
C THR A 164 24.17 43.17 -14.40
N LYS A 165 24.42 43.76 -13.22
CA LYS A 165 24.67 45.20 -13.08
C LYS A 165 25.98 45.52 -13.83
N LYS A 166 25.87 46.20 -14.97
CA LYS A 166 27.02 46.88 -15.61
C LYS A 166 27.33 48.15 -14.82
N THR A 167 28.50 48.15 -14.19
CA THR A 167 29.13 49.32 -13.58
C THR A 167 29.63 50.25 -14.69
N LYS A 168 29.21 51.53 -14.67
CA LYS A 168 29.76 52.60 -15.52
C LYS A 168 31.19 52.90 -15.08
N PRO A 169 32.14 53.16 -16.00
CA PRO A 169 33.41 53.78 -15.62
C PRO A 169 33.22 55.29 -15.45
N GLN A 170 33.76 55.83 -14.36
CA GLN A 170 33.93 57.26 -14.13
C GLN A 170 35.05 57.81 -15.03
N ARG A 171 34.84 59.05 -15.49
CA ARG A 171 35.80 59.88 -16.22
C ARG A 171 37.06 60.17 -15.40
N SER A 172 38.17 60.36 -16.08
CA SER A 172 39.08 61.49 -15.88
C SER A 172 39.65 61.88 -17.23
#